data_AF-A0A8T2ZKG5-F1
#
_entry.id   AF-A0A8T2ZKG5-F1
#
_cell.length_a   1.000
_cell.length_b   1.000
_cell.length_c   1.000
_cell.angle_alpha   90.00
_cell.angle_beta   90.00
_cell.angle_gamma   90.00
#
_symmetry.space_group_name_H-M   'P 1'
#
loop_
_entity.id
_entity.type
_entity.pdbx_description
1 polymer ?
#
loop_
_entity_poly.entity_id
_entity_poly.type
_entity_poly.pdbx_seq_one_letter_code
_entity_poly.pdbx_strand_id
1 'polypeptide(L)'
;MWNQLSVPSCTLYAWDSKSTCIHEPPDFKSMTVSPPGPHGVKDACRLLNFGDSITTHHISPAGSIHRDSPAARYLMERGVIWRRRKRKNSSMKRRWRMMFSL
;
A
#
# COMPACT_ATOMS: atom_id res chain seq x y z
N MET A 1 -29.34 3.79 4.41
CA MET A 1 -28.33 2.71 4.39
C MET A 1 -26.87 3.23 4.42
N TRP A 2 -26.59 4.37 5.07
CA TRP A 2 -25.22 4.78 5.44
C TRP A 2 -25.14 4.95 6.97
N ASN A 3 -26.19 5.52 7.55
CA ASN A 3 -26.40 5.71 8.99
C ASN A 3 -26.47 4.41 9.83
N GLN A 4 -26.47 3.24 9.20
CA GLN A 4 -26.49 1.94 9.89
C GLN A 4 -25.09 1.36 10.11
N LEU A 5 -24.05 2.03 9.60
CA LEU A 5 -22.67 1.60 9.83
C LEU A 5 -22.31 1.86 11.29
N SER A 6 -22.03 0.78 12.03
CA SER A 6 -21.52 0.86 13.39
C SER A 6 -20.09 1.41 13.34
N VAL A 7 -19.84 2.49 14.07
CA VAL A 7 -18.53 3.14 14.18
C VAL A 7 -18.10 3.07 15.64
N PRO A 8 -16.88 2.62 15.95
CA PRO A 8 -16.38 2.66 17.32
C PRO A 8 -16.23 4.13 17.77
N SER A 9 -16.58 4.43 19.03
CA SER A 9 -16.50 5.77 19.63
C SER A 9 -15.07 6.18 20.05
N CYS A 10 -14.05 5.50 19.53
CA CYS A 10 -12.66 5.68 19.93
C CYS A 10 -11.97 6.75 19.06
N THR A 11 -11.14 7.60 19.67
CA THR A 11 -10.34 8.61 18.96
C THR A 11 -9.22 7.99 18.11
N LEU A 12 -8.72 6.83 18.52
CA LEU A 12 -7.68 6.09 17.81
C LEU A 12 -8.28 4.89 17.06
N TYR A 13 -7.80 4.68 15.84
CA TYR A 13 -8.20 3.54 15.02
C TYR A 13 -7.57 2.25 15.54
N ALA A 14 -8.39 1.23 15.83
CA ALA A 14 -7.91 -0.09 16.22
C ALA A 14 -7.39 -0.84 15.00
N TRP A 15 -6.06 -0.88 14.83
CA TRP A 15 -5.43 -1.61 13.74
C TRP A 15 -5.63 -3.12 13.90
N ASP A 16 -6.28 -3.75 12.92
CA ASP A 16 -6.41 -5.20 12.86
C ASP A 16 -5.29 -5.80 11.97
N SER A 17 -4.48 -6.68 12.54
CA SER A 17 -3.37 -7.37 11.86
C SER A 17 -3.86 -8.33 10.76
N LYS A 18 -5.09 -8.85 10.88
CA LYS A 18 -5.74 -9.74 9.90
C LYS A 18 -6.49 -8.95 8.82
N SER A 19 -6.73 -7.65 9.04
CA SER A 19 -7.38 -6.79 8.06
C SER A 19 -6.60 -6.85 6.76
N THR A 20 -7.27 -7.18 5.67
CA THR A 20 -6.63 -7.10 4.36
C THR A 20 -6.72 -5.70 3.79
N CYS A 21 -7.64 -4.84 4.25
CA CYS A 21 -7.99 -3.58 3.58
C CYS A 21 -7.30 -2.34 4.13
N ILE A 22 -7.03 -2.31 5.43
CA ILE A 22 -6.48 -1.14 6.13
C ILE A 22 -5.35 -1.66 7.01
N HIS A 23 -4.14 -1.13 6.77
CA HIS A 23 -2.95 -1.49 7.54
C HIS A 23 -2.28 -0.23 8.04
N GLU A 24 -1.69 -0.33 9.23
CA GLU A 24 -0.86 0.71 9.80
C GLU A 24 0.39 0.92 8.92
N PRO A 25 0.63 2.13 8.42
CA PRO A 25 1.86 2.43 7.69
C PRO A 25 3.06 2.36 8.64
N PRO A 26 4.20 1.77 8.20
CA PRO A 26 5.41 1.73 9.02
C PRO A 26 6.13 3.07 9.12
N ASP A 27 5.75 4.07 8.32
CA ASP A 27 6.45 5.35 8.13
C ASP A 27 6.75 6.09 9.43
N PHE A 28 5.86 5.95 10.42
CA PHE A 28 5.95 6.67 11.69
C PHE A 28 6.50 5.83 12.86
N LYS A 29 6.84 4.55 12.64
CA LYS A 29 7.27 3.65 13.73
C LYS A 29 8.63 4.02 14.33
N SER A 30 9.49 4.66 13.56
CA SER A 30 10.83 5.08 13.98
C SER A 30 11.00 6.60 13.99
N MET A 31 9.90 7.35 14.08
CA MET A 31 9.95 8.82 14.07
C MET A 31 10.46 9.34 15.42
N THR A 32 11.52 10.13 15.40
CA THR A 32 12.07 10.82 16.57
C THR A 32 11.59 12.27 16.63
N VAL A 33 11.47 12.84 17.84
CA VAL A 33 11.03 14.23 18.06
C VAL A 33 11.97 15.23 17.39
N SER A 34 13.27 14.96 17.46
CA SER A 34 14.28 15.68 16.69
C SER A 34 14.57 14.88 15.42
N PRO A 35 14.36 15.43 14.21
CA PRO A 35 14.66 14.73 12.98
C PRO A 35 16.17 14.56 12.85
N PRO A 36 16.66 13.37 12.46
CA PRO A 36 18.06 13.23 12.11
C PRO A 36 18.40 14.17 10.94
N GLY A 37 19.60 14.75 10.97
CA GLY A 37 20.07 15.60 9.88
C GLY A 37 20.17 14.83 8.54
N PRO A 38 20.29 15.53 7.41
CA PRO A 38 20.44 14.88 6.11
C PRO A 38 21.67 13.97 6.12
N HIS A 39 21.49 12.72 5.72
CA HIS A 39 22.58 11.75 5.56
C HIS A 39 22.96 11.62 4.09
N GLY A 40 24.26 11.47 3.82
CA GLY A 40 24.73 11.17 2.47
C GLY A 40 24.33 9.77 2.03
N VAL A 41 23.89 9.62 0.79
CA VAL A 41 23.64 8.32 0.17
C VAL A 41 24.96 7.78 -0.38
N LYS A 42 25.44 6.64 0.12
CA LYS A 42 26.65 5.95 -0.37
C LYS A 42 26.24 4.64 -1.03
N ASP A 43 26.97 4.23 -2.07
CA ASP A 43 26.82 2.94 -2.76
C ASP A 43 25.41 2.65 -3.30
N ALA A 44 24.69 3.70 -3.75
CA ALA A 44 23.37 3.52 -4.33
C ALA A 44 23.42 2.87 -5.72
N CYS A 45 22.61 1.83 -5.91
CA CYS A 45 22.39 1.19 -7.20
C CYS A 45 21.17 1.77 -7.91
N ARG A 46 21.23 1.89 -9.25
CA ARG A 46 20.09 2.33 -10.06
C ARG A 46 19.00 1.24 -10.07
N LEU A 47 17.89 1.48 -9.37
CA LEU A 47 16.75 0.56 -9.36
C LEU A 47 16.02 0.52 -10.70
N LEU A 48 15.82 1.68 -11.34
CA LEU A 48 15.10 1.83 -12.60
C LEU A 48 15.77 2.89 -13.48
N ASN A 49 15.75 2.66 -14.79
CA ASN A 49 16.15 3.64 -15.80
C ASN A 49 14.95 3.96 -16.67
N PHE A 50 14.59 5.23 -16.77
CA PHE A 50 13.47 5.66 -17.59
C PHE A 50 13.94 6.65 -18.65
N GLY A 51 13.23 6.66 -19.79
CA GLY A 51 13.31 7.75 -20.77
C GLY A 51 12.25 8.82 -20.48
N ASP A 52 11.92 9.60 -21.50
CA ASP A 52 10.94 10.68 -21.36
C ASP A 52 9.49 10.15 -21.29
N SER A 53 8.59 10.99 -20.77
CA SER A 53 7.13 10.73 -20.68
C SER A 53 6.68 9.68 -19.65
N ILE A 54 7.35 9.61 -18.49
CA ILE A 54 6.84 8.85 -17.34
C ILE A 54 5.77 9.66 -16.59
N THR A 55 4.52 9.17 -16.61
CA THR A 55 3.42 9.74 -15.84
C THR A 55 3.26 9.06 -14.48
N THR A 56 2.54 9.69 -13.56
CA THR A 56 2.20 9.11 -12.25
C THR A 56 1.41 7.81 -12.36
N HIS A 57 0.73 7.55 -13.48
CA HIS A 57 0.05 6.29 -13.72
C HIS A 57 1.02 5.13 -13.97
N HIS A 58 2.21 5.40 -14.52
CA HIS A 58 3.26 4.39 -14.68
C HIS A 58 3.89 4.02 -13.33
N ILE A 59 4.04 5.00 -12.44
CA ILE A 59 4.62 4.82 -11.10
C ILE A 59 3.61 4.19 -10.12
N SER A 60 2.34 4.63 -10.20
CA SER A 60 1.25 4.18 -9.32
C SER A 60 0.01 3.85 -10.16
N PRO A 61 -0.05 2.66 -10.77
CA PRO A 61 -1.19 2.26 -11.60
C PRO A 61 -2.45 2.18 -10.74
N ALA A 62 -3.55 2.79 -11.19
CA ALA A 62 -4.84 2.81 -10.49
C ALA A 62 -5.80 1.71 -10.94
N GLY A 63 -5.43 0.97 -12.00
CA GLY A 63 -6.24 -0.03 -12.70
C GLY A 63 -6.39 -1.36 -11.96
N SER A 64 -6.85 -2.38 -12.68
CA SER A 64 -7.05 -3.72 -12.12
C SER A 64 -5.72 -4.37 -11.74
N ILE A 65 -5.68 -5.09 -10.63
CA ILE A 65 -4.51 -5.88 -10.22
C ILE A 65 -4.28 -6.98 -11.26
N HIS A 66 -3.09 -7.02 -11.85
CA HIS A 66 -2.71 -8.10 -12.76
C HIS A 66 -2.54 -9.42 -11.98
N ARG A 67 -2.98 -10.55 -12.53
CA ARG A 67 -2.98 -11.85 -11.83
C ARG A 67 -1.58 -12.30 -11.40
N ASP A 68 -0.57 -11.96 -12.19
CA ASP A 68 0.82 -12.35 -11.92
C ASP A 68 1.60 -11.29 -11.13
N SER A 69 0.94 -10.23 -10.68
CA SER A 69 1.61 -9.18 -9.88
C SER A 69 1.95 -9.66 -8.46
N PRO A 70 3.00 -9.10 -7.82
CA PRO A 70 3.29 -9.35 -6.41
C PRO A 70 2.08 -9.08 -5.50
N ALA A 71 1.31 -8.04 -5.79
CA ALA A 71 0.09 -7.72 -5.06
C ALA A 71 -0.99 -8.82 -5.16
N ALA A 72 -1.13 -9.48 -6.33
CA ALA A 72 -2.03 -10.61 -6.47
C ALA A 72 -1.56 -11.83 -5.67
N ARG A 73 -0.25 -12.11 -5.65
CA ARG A 73 0.34 -13.19 -4.85
C ARG A 73 0.08 -13.02 -3.36
N TYR A 74 0.32 -11.81 -2.83
CA TYR A 74 0.02 -11.45 -1.44
C TYR A 74 -1.46 -11.65 -1.07
N LEU A 75 -2.38 -11.38 -2.01
CA LEU A 75 -3.82 -11.59 -1.80
C LEU A 75 -4.18 -13.07 -1.77
N MET A 76 -3.62 -13.86 -2.68
CA MET A 76 -3.87 -15.31 -2.77
C MET A 76 -3.34 -16.04 -1.54
N GLU A 77 -2.15 -15.70 -1.06
CA GLU A 77 -1.58 -16.23 0.19
C GLU A 77 -2.48 -15.98 1.41
N ARG A 78 -3.25 -14.89 1.40
CA ARG A 78 -4.20 -14.52 2.48
C ARG A 78 -5.62 -15.03 2.24
N GLY A 79 -5.81 -15.99 1.33
CA GLY A 79 -7.11 -16.62 1.06
C GLY A 79 -8.12 -15.70 0.37
N VAL A 80 -7.68 -14.58 -0.23
CA VAL A 80 -8.58 -13.66 -0.92
C VAL A 80 -8.87 -14.22 -2.32
N ILE A 81 -10.01 -14.88 -2.45
CA ILE A 81 -10.47 -15.50 -3.71
C ILE A 81 -10.69 -14.44 -4.79
N TRP A 82 -10.17 -14.71 -6.00
CA TRP A 82 -10.37 -13.89 -7.19
C TRP A 82 -11.85 -13.86 -7.60
N ARG A 83 -12.58 -12.81 -7.22
CA ARG A 83 -14.02 -12.67 -7.52
C ARG A 83 -14.26 -11.92 -8.84
N ARG A 84 -15.46 -12.09 -9.42
CA ARG A 84 -15.94 -11.49 -10.70
C ARG A 84 -15.70 -9.98 -10.86
N ARG A 85 -15.58 -9.21 -9.76
CA ARG A 85 -15.09 -7.82 -9.78
C ARG A 85 -13.57 -7.80 -9.63
N LYS A 86 -12.87 -7.47 -10.72
CA LYS A 86 -11.43 -7.17 -10.70
C LYS A 86 -11.17 -6.09 -9.64
N ARG A 87 -10.37 -6.39 -8.61
CA ARG A 87 -9.96 -5.40 -7.62
C ARG A 87 -9.04 -4.38 -8.29
N LYS A 88 -9.19 -3.11 -7.90
CA LYS A 88 -8.41 -1.99 -8.43
C LYS A 88 -7.30 -1.62 -7.46
N ASN A 89 -6.13 -1.28 -7.97
CA ASN A 89 -5.03 -0.72 -7.19
C ASN A 89 -5.44 0.59 -6.49
N SER A 90 -6.34 1.37 -7.08
CA SER A 90 -6.85 2.61 -6.48
C SER A 90 -7.60 2.40 -5.16
N SER A 91 -8.32 1.29 -5.02
CA SER A 91 -8.99 0.94 -3.75
C SER A 91 -8.03 0.36 -2.71
N MET A 92 -6.74 0.27 -3.04
CA MET A 92 -5.68 -0.31 -2.23
C MET A 92 -4.65 0.72 -1.79
N LYS A 93 -4.88 2.02 -2.04
CA LYS A 93 -4.01 3.12 -1.60
C LYS A 93 -3.74 3.17 -0.08
N ARG A 94 -4.62 2.56 0.73
CA ARG A 94 -4.44 2.42 2.20
C ARG A 94 -3.71 1.11 2.60
N ARG A 95 -3.09 0.41 1.65
CA ARG A 95 -2.43 -0.90 1.81
C ARG A 95 -0.97 -0.81 1.36
N TRP A 96 -0.16 -0.04 2.09
CA TRP A 96 1.26 0.20 1.78
C TRP A 96 2.05 -1.08 1.52
N ARG A 97 1.86 -2.13 2.33
CA ARG A 97 2.47 -3.45 2.13
C ARG A 97 2.26 -4.03 0.72
N MET A 98 1.10 -3.80 0.11
CA MET A 98 0.80 -4.31 -1.23
C MET A 98 1.25 -3.39 -2.36
N MET A 99 1.38 -2.08 -2.10
CA MET A 99 1.93 -1.14 -3.08
C MET A 99 3.45 -1.31 -3.23
N PHE A 100 4.13 -1.76 -2.17
CA PHE A 100 5.59 -1.89 -2.11
C PHE A 100 6.08 -3.32 -1.84
N SER A 101 5.22 -4.35 -2.00
CA SER A 101 5.66 -5.75 -1.97
C SER A 101 6.55 -6.03 -3.18
N LEU A 102 7.86 -5.86 -2.98
CA LEU A 102 8.93 -6.55 -3.72
C LEU A 102 9.14 -7.93 -3.10
#